data_AF-A0A562SL29-F1
#
_entry.id   AF-A0A562SL29-F1
#
_cell.length_a   1.000
_cell.length_b   1.000
_cell.length_c   1.000
_cell.angle_alpha   90.00
_cell.angle_beta   90.00
_cell.angle_gamma   90.00
#
_symmetry.space_group_name_H-M   'P 1'
#
loop_
_entity.id
_entity.type
_entity.pdbx_description
1 polymer ?
#
loop_
_entity_poly.entity_id
_entity_poly.type
_entity_poly.pdbx_seq_one_letter_code
_entity_poly.pdbx_strand_id
1 'polypeptide(L)'
;MKPGHQAIRMSHKPDRLVVEGVRRCLSGYATKDHGCWELVLKLFEAELGRTKARHPLSDLSFYARDLHLFGKQAMCVFPYGCPNLCQDECLVAALVSASQAGDTDVAAAIAQFLVQDVGLASTIHSANALAGALMEIDLQLSPVSLEELQLAECPLKKLIQKH
;
A
#
# COMPACT_ATOMS: atom_id res chain seq x y z
N MET A 1 19.43 4.04 19.77
CA MET A 1 18.50 3.81 18.64
C MET A 1 18.13 5.18 18.09
N LYS A 2 18.68 5.58 16.94
CA LYS A 2 18.21 6.81 16.29
C LYS A 2 16.75 6.56 15.86
N PRO A 3 15.79 7.46 16.10
CA PRO A 3 14.48 7.33 15.50
C PRO A 3 14.70 7.30 13.98
N GLY A 4 14.52 6.13 13.38
CA GLY A 4 14.54 6.02 11.92
C GLY A 4 13.49 6.98 11.40
N HIS A 5 13.87 7.86 10.47
CA HIS A 5 12.89 8.62 9.71
C HIS A 5 12.00 7.60 9.02
N GLN A 6 10.82 7.30 9.59
CA GLN A 6 9.83 6.48 8.93
C GLN A 6 9.32 7.29 7.75
N ALA A 7 9.70 6.87 6.54
CA ALA A 7 9.30 7.55 5.32
C ALA A 7 7.78 7.56 5.17
N ILE A 8 7.07 6.54 5.67
CA ILE A 8 5.60 6.45 5.67
C ILE A 8 5.06 6.66 7.09
N ARG A 9 4.03 7.52 7.24
CA ARG A 9 3.49 7.92 8.55
C ARG A 9 1.97 7.79 8.59
N MET A 10 1.43 7.03 9.54
CA MET A 10 -0.03 6.89 9.73
C MET A 10 -0.73 8.19 10.16
N SER A 11 0.02 9.18 10.64
CA SER A 11 -0.50 10.54 10.91
C SER A 11 -0.67 11.38 9.63
N HIS A 12 -0.06 10.99 8.52
CA HIS A 12 -0.18 11.65 7.23
C HIS A 12 -1.35 11.06 6.45
N LYS A 13 -2.34 11.89 6.09
CA LYS A 13 -3.60 11.42 5.51
C LYS A 13 -3.41 10.56 4.24
N PRO A 14 -2.60 10.96 3.23
CA PRO A 14 -2.38 10.17 2.03
C PRO A 14 -1.75 8.79 2.31
N ASP A 15 -0.71 8.76 3.15
CA ASP A 15 -0.05 7.52 3.58
C ASP A 15 -1.06 6.57 4.24
N ARG A 16 -1.81 7.10 5.21
CA ARG A 16 -2.85 6.35 5.94
C ARG A 16 -3.91 5.82 4.98
N LEU A 17 -4.37 6.61 4.02
CA LEU A 17 -5.40 6.19 3.05
C LEU A 17 -4.95 4.99 2.22
N VAL A 18 -3.71 5.00 1.72
CA VAL A 18 -3.15 3.87 0.97
C VAL A 18 -3.01 2.65 1.87
N VAL A 19 -2.42 2.78 3.05
CA VAL A 19 -2.21 1.66 3.99
C VAL A 19 -3.53 1.06 4.45
N GLU A 20 -4.43 1.86 4.99
CA GLU A 20 -5.74 1.41 5.48
C GLU A 20 -6.62 0.88 4.35
N GLY A 21 -6.48 1.43 3.15
CA GLY A 21 -7.11 0.95 1.94
C GLY A 21 -6.66 -0.46 1.57
N VAL A 22 -5.35 -0.66 1.44
CA VAL A 22 -4.77 -1.97 1.13
C VAL A 22 -5.09 -3.01 2.20
N ARG A 23 -5.01 -2.65 3.50
CA ARG A 23 -5.42 -3.54 4.61
C ARG A 23 -6.83 -4.11 4.40
N ARG A 24 -7.80 -3.25 4.08
CA ARG A 24 -9.20 -3.65 3.89
C ARG A 24 -9.42 -4.44 2.60
N CYS A 25 -8.78 -4.04 1.49
CA CYS A 25 -8.87 -4.78 0.24
C CYS A 25 -8.26 -6.19 0.36
N LEU A 26 -7.07 -6.32 0.96
CA LEU A 26 -6.44 -7.62 1.20
C LEU A 26 -7.26 -8.49 2.17
N SER A 27 -7.87 -7.89 3.20
CA SER A 27 -8.81 -8.60 4.07
C SER A 27 -10.03 -9.11 3.30
N GLY A 28 -10.55 -8.31 2.37
CA GLY A 28 -11.65 -8.70 1.48
C GLY A 28 -11.27 -9.85 0.55
N TYR A 29 -10.06 -9.84 -0.03
CA TYR A 29 -9.57 -10.96 -0.83
C TYR A 29 -9.39 -12.25 -0.01
N ALA A 30 -8.86 -12.14 1.21
CA ALA A 30 -8.63 -13.28 2.08
C ALA A 30 -9.94 -13.92 2.60
N THR A 31 -10.94 -13.10 2.95
CA THR A 31 -12.20 -13.56 3.56
C THR A 31 -13.32 -13.80 2.56
N LYS A 32 -13.21 -13.24 1.34
CA LYS A 32 -14.30 -13.16 0.34
C LYS A 32 -15.58 -12.49 0.89
N ASP A 33 -15.44 -11.68 1.93
CA ASP A 33 -16.55 -10.95 2.53
C ASP A 33 -16.81 -9.64 1.77
N HIS A 34 -18.08 -9.41 1.43
CA HIS A 34 -18.54 -8.17 0.81
C HIS A 34 -18.38 -6.98 1.77
N GLY A 35 -18.46 -7.20 3.09
CA GLY A 35 -18.33 -6.16 4.10
C GLY A 35 -16.98 -5.44 4.09
N CYS A 36 -15.89 -6.14 3.73
CA CYS A 36 -14.56 -5.51 3.63
C CYS A 36 -14.49 -4.44 2.52
N TRP A 37 -15.22 -4.64 1.41
CA TRP A 37 -15.29 -3.69 0.31
C TRP A 37 -16.08 -2.43 0.70
N GLU A 38 -17.16 -2.59 1.47
CA GLU A 38 -17.88 -1.45 2.03
C GLU A 38 -17.02 -0.64 3.01
N LEU A 39 -16.18 -1.30 3.82
CA LEU A 39 -15.31 -0.61 4.76
C LEU A 39 -14.29 0.29 4.06
N VAL A 40 -13.73 -0.15 2.93
CA VAL A 40 -12.78 0.68 2.17
C VAL A 40 -13.51 1.82 1.45
N LEU A 41 -14.72 1.59 0.93
CA LEU A 41 -15.55 2.65 0.37
C LEU A 41 -15.87 3.72 1.43
N LYS A 42 -16.34 3.30 2.62
CA LYS A 42 -16.66 4.23 3.72
C LYS A 42 -15.43 5.04 4.16
N LEU A 43 -14.25 4.43 4.20
CA LEU A 43 -13.00 5.13 4.48
C LEU A 43 -12.74 6.25 3.45
N PHE A 44 -12.80 5.92 2.16
CA PHE A 44 -12.52 6.90 1.10
C PHE A 44 -13.59 7.98 1.03
N GLU A 45 -14.87 7.63 1.17
CA GLU A 45 -15.96 8.62 1.19
C GLU A 45 -15.86 9.57 2.39
N ALA A 46 -15.49 9.07 3.57
CA ALA A 46 -15.34 9.89 4.77
C ALA A 46 -14.19 10.91 4.64
N GLU A 47 -13.08 10.51 4.00
CA GLU A 47 -11.87 11.32 3.91
C GLU A 47 -11.85 12.26 2.70
N LEU A 48 -12.47 11.86 1.59
CA LEU A 48 -12.40 12.55 0.30
C LEU A 48 -13.74 13.12 -0.17
N GLY A 49 -14.84 12.64 0.40
CA GLY A 49 -16.18 12.85 -0.13
C GLY A 49 -16.49 11.92 -1.31
N ARG A 50 -17.78 11.65 -1.53
CA ARG A 50 -18.28 10.67 -2.51
C ARG A 50 -17.77 10.89 -3.93
N THR A 51 -17.70 12.15 -4.37
CA THR A 51 -17.31 12.51 -5.73
C THR A 51 -15.84 12.20 -6.01
N LYS A 52 -14.94 12.50 -5.07
CA LYS A 52 -13.49 12.31 -5.24
C LYS A 52 -13.03 10.90 -4.87
N ALA A 53 -13.83 10.15 -4.10
CA ALA A 53 -13.46 8.82 -3.62
C ALA A 53 -13.36 7.75 -4.72
N ARG A 54 -14.22 7.82 -5.74
CA ARG A 54 -14.45 6.70 -6.68
C ARG A 54 -13.22 6.30 -7.48
N HIS A 55 -12.51 7.27 -8.05
CA HIS A 55 -11.37 7.00 -8.94
C HIS A 55 -10.17 6.41 -8.18
N PRO A 56 -9.64 7.05 -7.12
CA PRO A 56 -8.58 6.46 -6.30
C PRO A 56 -8.94 5.11 -5.68
N LEU A 57 -10.21 4.91 -5.28
CA LEU A 57 -10.67 3.64 -4.71
C LEU A 57 -10.62 2.50 -5.73
N SER A 58 -10.98 2.78 -6.99
CA SER A 58 -10.92 1.80 -8.07
C SER A 58 -9.48 1.36 -8.30
N ASP A 59 -8.55 2.31 -8.43
CA ASP A 59 -7.14 2.01 -8.68
C ASP A 59 -6.47 1.36 -7.47
N LEU A 60 -6.84 1.76 -6.25
CA LEU A 60 -6.42 1.07 -5.03
C LEU A 60 -6.86 -0.39 -5.04
N SER A 61 -8.09 -0.67 -5.47
CA SER A 61 -8.61 -2.04 -5.52
C SER A 61 -7.83 -2.89 -6.53
N PHE A 62 -7.49 -2.33 -7.70
CA PHE A 62 -6.64 -3.01 -8.68
C PHE A 62 -5.22 -3.24 -8.16
N TYR A 63 -4.64 -2.23 -7.51
CA TYR A 63 -3.32 -2.35 -6.91
C TYR A 63 -3.28 -3.43 -5.81
N ALA A 64 -4.25 -3.43 -4.90
CA ALA A 64 -4.37 -4.44 -3.85
C ALA A 64 -4.60 -5.85 -4.43
N ARG A 65 -5.34 -5.96 -5.54
CA ARG A 65 -5.53 -7.23 -6.26
C ARG A 65 -4.19 -7.77 -6.76
N ASP A 66 -3.39 -6.93 -7.41
CA ASP A 66 -2.13 -7.36 -8.00
C ASP A 66 -1.13 -7.76 -6.91
N LEU A 67 -1.08 -7.03 -5.78
CA LEU A 67 -0.33 -7.44 -4.60
C LEU A 67 -0.78 -8.80 -4.04
N HIS A 68 -2.09 -9.06 -4.01
CA HIS A 68 -2.64 -10.33 -3.55
C HIS A 68 -2.29 -11.50 -4.48
N LEU A 69 -2.41 -11.31 -5.79
CA LEU A 69 -2.19 -12.35 -6.80
C LEU A 69 -0.71 -12.67 -6.99
N PHE A 70 0.16 -11.65 -6.96
CA PHE A 70 1.56 -11.79 -7.33
C PHE A 70 2.53 -11.67 -6.17
N GLY A 71 2.07 -11.42 -4.95
CA GLY A 71 2.94 -11.36 -3.77
C GLY A 71 3.87 -12.58 -3.69
N LYS A 72 5.16 -12.36 -3.39
CA LYS A 72 6.12 -13.47 -3.17
C LYS A 72 5.69 -14.38 -2.03
N GLN A 73 4.89 -13.85 -1.12
CA GLN A 73 4.28 -14.50 0.02
C GLN A 73 3.02 -13.72 0.40
N ALA A 74 2.18 -14.31 1.26
CA ALA A 74 1.04 -13.58 1.82
C ALA A 74 1.55 -12.29 2.49
N MET A 75 1.00 -11.15 2.06
CA MET A 75 1.34 -9.85 2.62
C MET A 75 0.97 -9.84 4.09
N CYS A 76 1.92 -9.48 4.93
CA CYS A 76 1.66 -9.28 6.34
C CYS A 76 1.06 -7.89 6.51
N VAL A 77 -0.17 -7.82 7.00
CA VAL A 77 -0.84 -6.56 7.29
C VAL A 77 -1.37 -6.56 8.71
N PHE A 78 -1.30 -5.42 9.37
CA PHE A 78 -1.97 -5.24 10.65
C PHE A 78 -3.49 -5.13 10.47
N PRO A 79 -4.27 -5.39 11.53
CA PRO A 79 -5.70 -5.13 11.53
C PRO A 79 -6.03 -3.68 11.21
N TYR A 80 -7.23 -3.46 10.68
CA TYR A 80 -7.76 -2.12 10.40
C TYR A 80 -7.72 -1.23 11.65
N GLY A 81 -7.35 0.05 11.48
CA GLY A 81 -7.25 1.01 12.58
C GLY A 81 -6.00 0.87 13.48
N CYS A 82 -5.12 -0.09 13.21
CA CYS A 82 -3.85 -0.19 13.93
C CYS A 82 -2.95 1.01 13.57
N PRO A 83 -2.44 1.79 14.55
CA PRO A 83 -1.58 2.94 14.26
C PRO A 83 -0.16 2.53 13.84
N ASN A 84 0.22 1.26 14.06
CA ASN A 84 1.54 0.75 13.72
C ASN A 84 1.60 0.33 12.26
N LEU A 85 2.81 0.34 11.70
CA LEU A 85 3.12 -0.14 10.36
C LEU A 85 4.05 -1.33 10.43
N CYS A 86 3.79 -2.33 9.60
CA CYS A 86 4.74 -3.39 9.33
C CYS A 86 5.59 -3.04 8.10
N GLN A 87 6.61 -3.86 7.84
CA GLN A 87 7.52 -3.64 6.72
C GLN A 87 6.83 -3.72 5.36
N ASP A 88 5.95 -4.71 5.14
CA ASP A 88 5.24 -4.85 3.86
C ASP A 88 4.34 -3.63 3.62
N GLU A 89 3.67 -3.12 4.65
CA GLU A 89 2.80 -1.93 4.57
C GLU A 89 3.59 -0.66 4.25
N CYS A 90 4.77 -0.49 4.86
CA CYS A 90 5.69 0.58 4.50
C CYS A 90 6.09 0.50 3.03
N LEU A 91 6.44 -0.69 2.53
CA LEU A 91 6.87 -0.89 1.15
C LEU A 91 5.73 -0.69 0.15
N VAL A 92 4.52 -1.13 0.48
CA VAL A 92 3.31 -0.90 -0.33
C VAL A 92 3.06 0.60 -0.52
N ALA A 93 3.06 1.38 0.57
CA ALA A 93 2.89 2.82 0.47
C ALA A 93 4.10 3.51 -0.20
N ALA A 94 5.31 3.03 0.06
CA ALA A 94 6.51 3.55 -0.56
C ALA A 94 6.56 3.34 -2.08
N LEU A 95 6.01 2.23 -2.58
CA LEU A 95 5.88 2.00 -4.02
C LEU A 95 5.01 3.08 -4.67
N VAL A 96 3.85 3.39 -4.07
CA VAL A 96 2.98 4.46 -4.57
C VAL A 96 3.67 5.83 -4.48
N SER A 97 4.41 6.11 -3.41
CA SER A 97 5.18 7.34 -3.27
C SER A 97 6.27 7.48 -4.34
N ALA A 98 7.03 6.41 -4.61
CA ALA A 98 8.02 6.38 -5.69
C ALA A 98 7.38 6.60 -7.07
N SER A 99 6.21 5.99 -7.30
CA SER A 99 5.40 6.21 -8.49
C SER A 99 4.95 7.67 -8.64
N GLN A 100 4.57 8.36 -7.55
CA GLN A 100 4.24 9.79 -7.58
C GLN A 100 5.45 10.68 -7.90
N ALA A 101 6.64 10.27 -7.45
CA ALA A 101 7.89 10.96 -7.76
C ALA A 101 8.39 10.68 -9.19
N GLY A 102 7.81 9.71 -9.90
CA GLY A 102 8.30 9.26 -11.20
C GLY A 102 9.61 8.47 -11.12
N ASP A 103 9.97 7.99 -9.92
CA ASP A 103 11.23 7.26 -9.70
C ASP A 103 11.05 5.77 -10.03
N THR A 104 11.30 5.45 -11.29
CA THR A 104 11.10 4.09 -11.82
C THR A 104 12.03 3.06 -11.20
N ASP A 105 13.25 3.47 -10.82
CA ASP A 105 14.25 2.55 -10.28
C ASP A 105 13.91 2.17 -8.84
N VAL A 106 13.50 3.15 -8.02
CA VAL A 106 12.99 2.91 -6.66
C VAL A 106 11.72 2.05 -6.72
N ALA A 107 10.77 2.40 -7.58
CA ALA A 107 9.53 1.65 -7.73
C ALA A 107 9.79 0.19 -8.15
N ALA A 108 10.69 -0.03 -9.11
CA ALA A 108 11.06 -1.38 -9.55
C ALA A 108 11.74 -2.18 -8.43
N ALA A 109 12.65 -1.58 -7.66
CA ALA A 109 13.31 -2.24 -6.54
C ALA A 109 12.33 -2.67 -5.44
N ILE A 110 11.38 -1.79 -5.08
CA ILE A 110 10.34 -2.11 -4.09
C ILE A 110 9.40 -3.19 -4.62
N ALA A 111 8.96 -3.10 -5.88
CA ALA A 111 8.09 -4.10 -6.49
C ALA A 111 8.76 -5.49 -6.53
N GLN A 112 10.05 -5.56 -6.91
CA GLN A 112 10.84 -6.79 -6.87
C GLN A 112 10.94 -7.40 -5.46
N PHE A 113 10.87 -6.58 -4.42
CA PHE A 113 10.82 -7.10 -3.06
C PHE A 113 9.45 -7.69 -2.72
N LEU A 114 8.37 -7.06 -3.17
CA LEU A 114 6.99 -7.40 -2.81
C LEU A 114 6.40 -8.57 -3.61
N VAL A 115 6.63 -8.61 -4.93
CA VAL A 115 5.93 -9.51 -5.85
C VAL A 115 6.88 -10.37 -6.68
N GLN A 116 6.37 -11.49 -7.19
CA GLN A 116 7.07 -12.38 -8.11
C GLN A 116 7.29 -11.71 -9.46
N ASP A 117 8.31 -12.15 -10.21
CA ASP A 117 8.73 -11.51 -11.47
C ASP A 117 7.59 -11.38 -12.49
N VAL A 118 6.72 -12.39 -12.58
CA VAL A 118 5.55 -12.40 -13.47
C VAL A 118 4.56 -11.25 -13.18
N GLY A 119 4.53 -10.76 -11.94
CA GLY A 119 3.62 -9.71 -11.49
C GLY A 119 4.23 -8.31 -11.44
N LEU A 120 5.52 -8.16 -11.73
CA LEU A 120 6.22 -6.88 -11.59
C LEU A 120 5.58 -5.77 -12.42
N ALA A 121 5.41 -6.02 -13.72
CA ALA A 121 4.84 -5.04 -14.63
C ALA A 121 3.41 -4.64 -14.24
N SER A 122 2.57 -5.62 -13.86
CA SER A 122 1.19 -5.35 -13.43
C SER A 122 1.15 -4.51 -12.16
N THR A 123 1.95 -4.89 -11.15
CA THR A 123 1.98 -4.22 -9.86
C THR A 123 2.51 -2.79 -9.96
N ILE A 124 3.54 -2.55 -10.78
CA ILE A 124 4.05 -1.20 -11.05
C ILE A 124 3.00 -0.39 -11.81
N HIS A 125 2.33 -0.98 -12.81
CA HIS A 125 1.28 -0.30 -13.56
C HIS A 125 0.11 0.14 -12.67
N SER A 126 -0.40 -0.75 -11.82
CA SER A 126 -1.50 -0.42 -10.91
C SER A 126 -1.07 0.56 -9.80
N ALA A 127 0.18 0.49 -9.33
CA ALA A 127 0.74 1.51 -8.43
C ALA A 127 0.82 2.89 -9.10
N ASN A 128 1.25 2.96 -10.37
CA ASN A 128 1.32 4.21 -11.14
C ASN A 128 -0.08 4.81 -11.39
N ALA A 129 -1.08 3.97 -11.70
CA ALA A 129 -2.46 4.41 -11.85
C ALA A 129 -2.98 5.04 -10.55
N LEU A 130 -2.80 4.34 -9.42
CA LEU A 130 -3.19 4.85 -8.10
C LEU A 130 -2.44 6.15 -7.74
N ALA A 131 -1.13 6.21 -8.00
CA ALA A 131 -0.33 7.40 -7.78
C ALA A 131 -0.89 8.61 -8.54
N GLY A 132 -1.21 8.42 -9.83
CA GLY A 132 -1.86 9.44 -10.68
C GLY A 132 -3.21 9.87 -10.13
N ALA A 133 -4.10 8.92 -9.81
CA ALA A 133 -5.43 9.22 -9.28
C ALA A 133 -5.38 9.99 -7.95
N LEU A 134 -4.40 9.73 -7.09
CA LEU A 134 -4.18 10.48 -5.86
C LEU A 134 -3.64 11.90 -6.14
N MET A 135 -2.71 12.04 -7.09
CA MET A 135 -2.19 13.35 -7.48
C MET A 135 -3.25 14.26 -8.11
N GLU A 136 -4.18 13.70 -8.89
CA GLU A 136 -5.31 14.44 -9.49
C GLU A 136 -6.21 15.12 -8.44
N ILE A 137 -6.20 14.64 -7.19
CA ILE A 137 -6.97 15.19 -6.08
C ILE A 137 -6.08 15.82 -5.00
N ASP A 138 -4.86 16.23 -5.37
CA ASP A 138 -3.88 16.91 -4.51
C ASP A 138 -3.43 16.09 -3.30
N LEU A 139 -3.43 14.75 -3.40
CA LEU A 139 -2.91 13.87 -2.36
C LEU A 139 -1.55 13.31 -2.76
N GLN A 140 -0.52 13.77 -2.06
CA GLN A 140 0.84 13.27 -2.20
C GLN A 140 1.25 12.51 -0.94
N LEU A 141 1.84 11.33 -1.11
CA LEU A 141 2.40 10.55 -0.01
C LEU A 141 3.66 11.22 0.53
N SER A 142 4.06 10.81 1.73
CA SER A 142 5.35 11.23 2.27
C SER A 142 6.47 10.77 1.31
N PRO A 143 7.46 11.64 1.02
CA PRO A 143 8.54 11.31 0.10
C PRO A 143 9.39 10.17 0.66
N VAL A 144 9.91 9.36 -0.23
CA VAL A 144 10.71 8.19 0.11
C VAL A 144 12.04 8.24 -0.62
N SER A 145 13.13 7.95 0.11
CA SER A 145 14.47 7.72 -0.46
C SER A 145 14.88 6.26 -0.28
N LEU A 146 15.56 5.66 -1.26
CA LEU A 146 16.11 4.31 -1.15
C LEU A 146 17.06 4.13 0.03
N GLU A 147 17.79 5.19 0.39
CA GLU A 147 18.72 5.18 1.52
C GLU A 147 17.99 5.03 2.87
N GLU A 148 16.74 5.48 2.92
CA GLU A 148 15.86 5.40 4.09
C GLU A 148 14.97 4.15 4.07
N LEU A 149 14.81 3.53 2.90
CA LEU A 149 14.09 2.27 2.71
C LEU A 149 14.96 1.08 3.10
N GLN A 150 14.66 0.50 4.26
CA GLN A 150 15.20 -0.81 4.60
C GLN A 150 14.38 -1.89 3.89
N LEU A 151 14.93 -2.52 2.85
CA LEU A 151 14.32 -3.71 2.22
C LEU A 151 14.60 -4.96 3.07
N ALA A 152 13.90 -5.08 4.20
CA ALA A 152 14.00 -6.22 5.10
C ALA A 152 12.75 -7.09 5.05
N GLU A 153 12.85 -8.36 5.44
CA GLU A 153 11.65 -9.18 5.65
C GLU A 153 10.82 -8.64 6.82
N CYS A 154 9.49 -8.66 6.67
CA CYS A 154 8.60 -8.22 7.73
C CYS A 154 8.79 -9.07 9.01
N PRO A 155 9.19 -8.48 10.15
CA PRO A 155 9.43 -9.24 11.39
C PRO A 155 8.20 -10.00 11.88
N LEU A 156 7.00 -9.50 11.57
CA LEU A 156 5.73 -10.17 11.91
C LEU A 156 5.56 -11.52 11.21
N LYS A 157 6.17 -11.73 10.04
CA LYS A 157 6.12 -13.03 9.34
C LYS A 157 6.77 -14.13 10.17
N LYS A 158 7.84 -13.81 10.91
CA LYS A 158 8.50 -14.75 11.83
C LYS A 158 7.62 -15.14 13.02
N LEU A 159 6.65 -14.30 13.38
CA LEU A 159 5.69 -14.58 14.45
C LEU A 159 4.51 -15.41 13.93
N ILE A 160 4.06 -15.15 12.70
CA ILE A 160 2.91 -15.84 12.09
C ILE A 160 3.29 -17.27 11.64
N GLN A 161 4.52 -17.51 11.19
CA GLN A 161 5.00 -18.83 10.74
C GLN A 161 5.34 -19.82 11.87
N LYS A 162 5.18 -19.45 13.15
CA LYS A 162 5.49 -20.31 14.31
C LYS A 162 4.31 -21.17 14.79
N HIS A 163 3.23 -21.23 14.03
CA HIS A 163 2.05 -22.08 14.30
C HIS A 163 1.75 -22.95 13.09
#